data_AF-A0A1Q4X3M8-F1
#
_entry.id   AF-A0A1Q4X3M8-F1
#
_cell.length_a   1.000
_cell.length_b   1.000
_cell.length_c   1.000
_cell.angle_alpha   90.00
_cell.angle_beta   90.00
_cell.angle_gamma   90.00
#
_symmetry.space_group_name_H-M   'P 1'
#
loop_
_entity.id
_entity.type
_entity.pdbx_description
1 polymer ?
#
loop_
_entity_poly.entity_id
_entity_poly.type
_entity_poly.pdbx_seq_one_letter_code
_entity_poly.pdbx_strand_id
1 'polypeptide(L)'
;MNSDLNPAPSPTRDDEHLRRLVRQPTGELQQRATASVACRGMDTNVFFPEHGVPDGLALARCRSCHARLVCLALALRYETSAPRHGWSGGLGPQERSAIAARLGLGATAPEEYPDPGPGDRALRAVRLRAQGWTVAQIATELGVDKRTVYRDFRQVA
;
A
#
# COMPACT_ATOMS: atom_id res chain seq x y z
N MET A 1 -29.70 -20.94 -25.33
CA MET A 1 -28.36 -20.39 -25.02
C MET A 1 -28.52 -18.89 -24.81
N ASN A 2 -28.83 -18.46 -23.59
CA ASN A 2 -28.74 -17.05 -23.21
C ASN A 2 -28.05 -17.04 -21.84
N SER A 3 -26.78 -16.65 -21.85
CA SER A 3 -26.04 -16.39 -20.63
C SER A 3 -26.49 -15.03 -20.14
N ASP A 4 -27.31 -15.03 -19.08
CA ASP A 4 -27.65 -13.85 -18.31
C ASP A 4 -26.38 -13.27 -17.68
N LEU A 5 -25.71 -12.39 -18.42
CA LEU A 5 -24.73 -11.46 -17.86
C LEU A 5 -25.52 -10.49 -16.98
N ASN A 6 -25.69 -10.85 -15.71
CA ASN A 6 -26.16 -9.90 -14.70
C ASN A 6 -25.27 -8.65 -14.76
N PRO A 7 -25.85 -7.45 -14.97
CA PRO A 7 -25.06 -6.23 -14.93
C PRO A 7 -24.41 -6.12 -13.55
N ALA A 8 -23.13 -5.70 -13.52
CA ALA A 8 -22.44 -5.47 -12.27
C ALA A 8 -23.28 -4.53 -11.38
N PRO A 9 -23.33 -4.77 -10.05
CA PRO A 9 -24.11 -3.94 -9.14
C PRO A 9 -23.71 -2.47 -9.30
N SER A 10 -24.71 -1.59 -9.32
CA SER A 10 -24.47 -0.14 -9.39
C SER A 10 -23.59 0.33 -8.23
N PRO A 11 -22.63 1.25 -8.46
CA PRO A 11 -21.75 1.73 -7.40
C PRO A 11 -22.56 2.41 -6.29
N THR A 12 -22.20 2.14 -5.04
CA THR A 12 -22.80 2.80 -3.87
C THR A 12 -22.35 4.26 -3.78
N ARG A 13 -23.05 5.08 -2.98
CA ARG A 13 -22.65 6.47 -2.68
C ARG A 13 -21.21 6.56 -2.14
N ASP A 14 -20.81 5.56 -1.35
CA ASP A 14 -19.45 5.47 -0.80
C ASP A 14 -18.43 5.12 -1.88
N ASP A 15 -18.80 4.34 -2.89
CA ASP A 15 -17.94 4.01 -4.03
C ASP A 15 -17.68 5.21 -4.93
N GLU A 16 -18.71 6.02 -5.20
CA GLU A 16 -18.56 7.24 -5.98
C GLU A 16 -17.68 8.25 -5.23
N HIS A 17 -17.91 8.41 -3.93
CA HIS A 17 -17.08 9.26 -3.08
C HIS A 17 -15.62 8.77 -3.08
N LEU A 18 -15.40 7.46 -2.90
CA LEU A 18 -14.07 6.88 -2.90
C LEU A 18 -13.37 7.03 -4.27
N ARG A 19 -14.08 6.79 -5.38
CA ARG A 19 -13.55 7.04 -6.74
C ARG A 19 -13.14 8.50 -6.94
N ARG A 20 -13.94 9.45 -6.47
CA ARG A 20 -13.61 10.88 -6.53
C ARG A 20 -12.36 11.19 -5.73
N LEU A 21 -12.25 10.68 -4.50
CA LEU A 21 -11.07 10.88 -3.64
C LEU A 21 -9.80 10.28 -4.23
N VAL A 22 -9.89 9.12 -4.90
CA VAL A 22 -8.75 8.50 -5.59
C VAL A 22 -8.26 9.39 -6.73
N ARG A 23 -9.16 9.95 -7.55
CA ARG A 23 -8.82 10.80 -8.70
C ARG A 23 -8.35 12.21 -8.30
N GLN A 24 -8.96 12.78 -7.26
CA GLN A 24 -8.74 14.16 -6.83
C GLN A 24 -8.71 14.23 -5.29
N PRO A 25 -7.61 13.79 -4.64
CA PRO A 25 -7.45 14.09 -3.23
C PRO A 25 -7.27 15.59 -3.09
N THR A 26 -8.22 16.27 -2.43
CA THR A 26 -8.11 17.72 -2.21
C THR A 26 -6.92 18.02 -1.31
N GLY A 27 -6.20 19.11 -1.57
CA GLY A 27 -4.98 19.49 -0.82
C GLY A 27 -5.19 19.61 0.69
N GLU A 28 -6.41 19.98 1.13
CA GLU A 28 -6.82 20.05 2.53
C GLU A 28 -6.89 18.67 3.22
N LEU A 29 -7.15 17.60 2.46
CA LEU A 29 -7.18 16.22 2.98
C LEU A 29 -5.78 15.63 3.13
N GLN A 30 -4.84 15.99 2.26
CA GLN A 30 -3.40 15.67 2.40
C GLN A 30 -2.82 16.29 3.68
N GLN A 31 -3.21 17.53 4.01
CA GLN A 31 -2.79 18.24 5.23
C GLN A 31 -3.47 17.70 6.50
N ARG A 32 -4.73 17.25 6.44
CA ARG A 32 -5.41 16.63 7.59
C ARG A 32 -4.89 15.23 7.93
N ALA A 33 -4.27 14.53 6.98
CA ALA A 33 -3.63 13.23 7.20
C ALA A 33 -2.37 13.29 8.10
N THR A 34 -1.76 14.47 8.28
CA THR A 34 -0.45 14.58 8.95
C THR A 34 -0.50 15.07 10.40
N ALA A 35 -1.64 15.47 10.97
CA ALA A 35 -1.67 15.97 12.35
C ALA A 35 -2.68 15.28 13.28
N SER A 36 -3.79 14.71 12.79
CA SER A 36 -4.90 14.25 13.64
C SER A 36 -5.45 12.86 13.33
N VAL A 37 -4.65 11.99 12.70
CA VAL A 37 -5.07 10.61 12.39
C VAL A 37 -4.95 9.71 13.64
N ALA A 38 -5.96 8.88 13.87
CA ALA A 38 -6.11 8.10 15.10
C ALA A 38 -4.99 7.06 15.34
N CYS A 39 -4.28 6.64 14.29
CA CYS A 39 -3.15 5.72 14.35
C CYS A 39 -1.80 6.41 14.57
N ARG A 40 -1.74 7.75 14.63
CA ARG A 40 -0.49 8.47 14.82
C ARG A 40 0.15 8.10 16.16
N GLY A 41 1.44 7.76 16.13
CA GLY A 41 2.21 7.37 17.32
C GLY A 41 2.07 5.90 17.73
N MET A 42 1.31 5.09 16.99
CA MET A 42 1.29 3.63 17.16
C MET A 42 2.48 2.96 16.46
N ASP A 43 2.86 1.78 16.92
CA ASP A 43 3.82 0.93 16.20
C ASP A 43 3.25 0.55 14.83
N THR A 44 4.02 0.80 13.77
CA THR A 44 3.65 0.45 12.40
C THR A 44 3.47 -1.04 12.22
N ASN A 45 4.19 -1.89 12.97
CA ASN A 45 4.09 -3.35 12.85
C ASN A 45 2.68 -3.87 13.14
N VAL A 46 1.88 -3.13 13.92
CA VAL A 46 0.47 -3.46 14.18
C VAL A 46 -0.36 -3.45 12.89
N PHE A 47 -0.02 -2.58 11.94
CA PHE A 47 -0.69 -2.50 10.63
C PHE A 47 0.02 -3.30 9.54
N PHE A 48 1.17 -3.91 9.86
CA PHE A 48 1.94 -4.80 8.99
C PHE A 48 2.27 -6.11 9.73
N PRO A 49 1.26 -6.86 10.20
CA PRO A 49 1.52 -8.10 10.92
C PRO A 49 2.15 -9.14 9.98
N GLU A 50 3.07 -9.95 10.49
CA GLU A 50 3.68 -11.06 9.73
C GLU A 50 2.60 -12.06 9.29
N HIS A 51 1.59 -12.28 10.13
CA HIS A 51 0.45 -13.16 9.86
C HIS A 51 -0.86 -12.57 10.39
N GLY A 52 -1.95 -12.80 9.65
CA GLY A 52 -3.30 -12.52 10.11
C GLY A 52 -3.73 -11.05 10.03
N VAL A 53 -4.60 -10.66 10.96
CA VAL A 53 -5.23 -9.33 11.02
C VAL A 53 -4.64 -8.54 12.20
N PRO A 54 -4.63 -7.18 12.15
CA PRO A 54 -4.28 -6.34 13.28
C PRO A 54 -5.16 -6.67 14.48
N ASP A 55 -4.65 -6.36 15.68
CA ASP A 55 -5.46 -6.50 16.88
C ASP A 55 -6.76 -5.67 16.82
N GLY A 56 -7.73 -6.05 17.65
CA GLY A 56 -9.04 -5.43 17.68
C GLY A 56 -9.00 -3.93 18.00
N LEU A 57 -8.00 -3.46 18.76
CA LEU A 57 -7.84 -2.06 19.12
C LEU A 57 -7.40 -1.23 17.90
N ALA A 58 -6.47 -1.75 17.11
CA ALA A 58 -6.01 -1.13 15.88
C ALA A 58 -7.14 -1.02 14.85
N LEU A 59 -7.92 -2.08 14.68
CA LEU A 59 -9.09 -2.07 13.79
C LEU A 59 -10.18 -1.10 14.30
N ALA A 60 -10.46 -1.08 15.60
CA ALA A 60 -11.40 -0.13 16.20
C ALA A 60 -10.97 1.32 15.97
N ARG A 61 -9.67 1.63 16.12
CA ARG A 61 -9.10 2.94 15.80
C ARG A 61 -9.25 3.31 14.33
N CYS A 62 -9.00 2.37 13.42
CA CYS A 62 -9.22 2.63 11.99
C CYS A 62 -10.70 2.92 11.68
N ARG A 63 -11.63 2.22 12.33
CA ARG A 63 -13.08 2.39 12.14
C ARG A 63 -13.58 3.75 12.62
N SER A 64 -13.03 4.29 13.71
CA SER A 64 -13.41 5.60 14.25
C SER A 64 -12.61 6.78 13.67
N CYS A 65 -11.56 6.51 12.89
CA CYS A 65 -10.72 7.56 12.32
C CYS A 65 -11.47 8.37 11.25
N HIS A 66 -11.56 9.70 11.45
CA HIS A 66 -12.19 10.60 10.48
C HIS A 66 -11.54 10.56 9.09
N ALA A 67 -10.24 10.21 9.02
CA ALA A 67 -9.48 10.14 7.79
C ALA A 67 -9.57 8.77 7.10
N ARG A 68 -10.41 7.83 7.58
CA ARG A 68 -10.44 6.45 7.09
C ARG A 68 -10.65 6.34 5.57
N LEU A 69 -11.65 7.02 5.02
CA LEU A 69 -11.95 6.98 3.58
C LEU A 69 -10.82 7.58 2.74
N VAL A 70 -10.20 8.66 3.24
CA VAL A 70 -9.06 9.31 2.56
C VAL A 70 -7.82 8.42 2.62
N CYS A 71 -7.55 7.80 3.76
CA CYS A 71 -6.46 6.83 3.93
C CYS A 71 -6.62 5.66 2.95
N LEU A 72 -7.85 5.14 2.80
CA LEU A 72 -8.15 4.12 1.81
C LEU A 72 -7.96 4.64 0.37
N ALA A 73 -8.43 5.84 0.05
CA ALA A 73 -8.27 6.43 -1.27
C ALA A 73 -6.80 6.62 -1.66
N LEU A 74 -5.97 7.10 -0.72
CA LEU A 74 -4.54 7.23 -0.91
C LEU A 74 -3.88 5.87 -1.13
N ALA A 75 -4.22 4.86 -0.32
CA ALA A 75 -3.74 3.51 -0.52
C ALA A 75 -4.10 2.99 -1.91
N LEU A 76 -5.36 3.08 -2.32
CA LEU A 76 -5.79 2.63 -3.65
C LEU A 76 -5.17 3.43 -4.81
N ARG A 77 -4.86 4.71 -4.60
CA ARG A 77 -4.18 5.54 -5.59
C ARG A 77 -2.73 5.12 -5.81
N TYR A 78 -2.01 4.79 -4.74
CA TYR A 78 -0.58 4.48 -4.79
C TYR A 78 -0.29 2.98 -4.93
N GLU A 79 -1.20 2.09 -4.49
CA GLU A 79 -1.12 0.64 -4.67
C GLU A 79 -1.67 0.24 -6.05
N THR A 80 -0.93 0.65 -7.09
CA THR A 80 -1.27 0.43 -8.49
C THR A 80 -0.94 -0.99 -8.97
N SER A 81 -0.05 -1.70 -8.27
CA SER A 81 0.34 -3.09 -8.54
C SER A 81 0.08 -4.00 -7.33
N ALA A 82 -0.13 -5.29 -7.62
CA ALA A 82 -0.10 -6.35 -6.61
C ALA A 82 1.35 -6.87 -6.46
N PRO A 83 1.75 -7.38 -5.29
CA PRO A 83 0.94 -7.60 -4.08
C PRO A 83 0.76 -6.35 -3.21
N ARG A 84 -0.44 -6.20 -2.64
CA ARG A 84 -0.73 -5.20 -1.59
C ARG A 84 -0.24 -5.70 -0.24
N HIS A 85 0.22 -4.80 0.61
CA HIS A 85 0.72 -5.13 1.95
C HIS A 85 0.08 -4.27 3.04
N GLY A 86 0.08 -4.80 4.26
CA GLY A 86 -0.41 -4.11 5.44
C GLY A 86 -1.88 -3.69 5.38
N TRP A 87 -2.27 -2.85 6.33
CA TRP A 87 -3.64 -2.41 6.56
C TRP A 87 -3.76 -0.90 6.43
N SER A 88 -4.70 -0.47 5.57
CA SER A 88 -4.94 0.94 5.24
C SER A 88 -6.44 1.21 5.26
N GLY A 89 -6.87 2.30 5.89
CA GLY A 89 -8.30 2.60 6.06
C GLY A 89 -9.08 1.51 6.81
N GLY A 90 -8.38 0.70 7.62
CA GLY A 90 -8.96 -0.46 8.32
C GLY A 90 -9.26 -1.66 7.43
N LEU A 91 -8.67 -1.74 6.24
CA LEU A 91 -8.85 -2.83 5.29
C LEU A 91 -7.52 -3.47 4.93
N GLY A 92 -7.52 -4.79 4.83
CA GLY A 92 -6.37 -5.60 4.44
C GLY A 92 -6.19 -5.69 2.92
N PRO A 93 -5.12 -6.37 2.46
CA PRO A 93 -4.77 -6.47 1.04
C PRO A 93 -5.88 -7.00 0.14
N GLN A 94 -6.55 -8.09 0.56
CA GLN A 94 -7.61 -8.73 -0.24
C GLN A 94 -8.84 -7.84 -0.38
N GLU A 95 -9.24 -7.17 0.71
CA GLU A 95 -10.38 -6.25 0.72
C GLU A 95 -10.11 -5.04 -0.19
N ARG A 96 -8.89 -4.47 -0.12
CA ARG A 96 -8.49 -3.38 -1.01
C ARG A 96 -8.45 -3.82 -2.48
N SER A 97 -8.06 -5.06 -2.76
CA SER A 97 -8.15 -5.63 -4.11
C SER A 97 -9.56 -5.79 -4.63
N ALA A 98 -10.47 -6.28 -3.80
CA ALA A 98 -11.88 -6.37 -4.17
C ALA A 98 -12.47 -4.97 -4.44
N ILE A 99 -12.12 -3.97 -3.63
CA ILE A 99 -12.55 -2.59 -3.84
C ILE A 99 -11.94 -2.02 -5.12
N ALA A 100 -10.64 -2.15 -5.36
CA ALA A 100 -10.00 -1.64 -6.57
C ALA A 100 -10.65 -2.21 -7.84
N ALA A 101 -10.91 -3.52 -7.87
CA ALA A 101 -11.59 -4.19 -8.98
C ALA A 101 -13.02 -3.66 -9.16
N ARG A 102 -13.80 -3.59 -8.08
CA ARG A 102 -15.17 -3.06 -8.08
C ARG A 102 -15.26 -1.60 -8.49
N LEU A 103 -14.23 -0.81 -8.16
CA LEU A 103 -14.15 0.60 -8.54
C LEU A 103 -13.58 0.82 -9.95
N GLY A 104 -13.09 -0.22 -10.63
CA GLY A 104 -12.45 -0.10 -11.94
C GLY A 104 -11.10 0.61 -11.88
N LEU A 105 -10.38 0.49 -10.76
CA LEU A 105 -9.08 1.14 -10.51
C LEU A 105 -7.88 0.25 -10.90
N GLY A 106 -8.06 -0.73 -11.81
CA GLY A 106 -7.05 -1.75 -12.15
C GLY A 106 -6.38 -1.59 -13.51
N ALA A 107 -5.05 -1.66 -13.51
CA ALA A 107 -4.10 -1.83 -14.62
C ALA A 107 -4.02 -0.73 -15.69
N THR A 108 -3.68 0.49 -15.29
CA THR A 108 -2.82 1.34 -16.14
C THR A 108 -1.38 1.18 -15.66
N ALA A 109 -0.59 0.35 -16.33
CA ALA A 109 0.88 0.42 -16.26
C ALA A 109 1.38 1.19 -17.50
N PRO A 110 2.52 1.90 -17.45
CA PRO A 110 3.10 2.65 -16.33
C PRO A 110 3.49 4.08 -16.77
N GLU A 111 3.36 5.08 -15.90
CA GLU A 111 4.26 6.25 -15.93
C GLU A 111 4.66 6.59 -14.50
N GLU A 112 5.92 6.23 -14.18
CA GLU A 112 6.78 6.75 -13.13
C GLU A 112 6.14 7.09 -11.78
N TYR A 113 5.94 6.06 -10.95
CA TYR A 113 6.17 6.21 -9.52
C TYR A 113 7.12 5.08 -9.08
N PRO A 114 8.36 5.38 -8.67
CA PRO A 114 9.27 4.35 -8.20
C PRO A 114 8.71 3.77 -6.90
N ASP A 115 8.26 2.53 -6.95
CA ASP A 115 8.03 1.69 -5.79
C ASP A 115 9.41 1.29 -5.23
N PRO A 116 9.83 1.75 -4.04
CA PRO A 116 11.07 1.28 -3.41
C PRO A 116 10.85 -0.02 -2.63
N GLY A 117 9.77 -0.76 -2.95
CA GLY A 117 9.56 -2.13 -2.54
C GLY A 117 10.83 -2.96 -2.75
N PRO A 118 11.15 -3.87 -1.82
CA PRO A 118 12.41 -4.59 -1.82
C PRO A 118 12.61 -5.47 -3.05
N GLY A 119 11.63 -5.69 -3.93
CA GLY A 119 11.81 -6.51 -5.12
C GLY A 119 12.97 -6.03 -5.99
N ASP A 120 12.90 -4.84 -6.57
CA ASP A 120 13.95 -4.38 -7.48
C ASP A 120 15.24 -3.99 -6.74
N ARG A 121 15.11 -3.33 -5.57
CA ARG A 121 16.26 -2.96 -4.75
C ARG A 121 17.00 -4.17 -4.19
N ALA A 122 16.31 -5.16 -3.64
CA ALA A 122 16.94 -6.35 -3.08
C ALA A 122 17.50 -7.26 -4.19
N LEU A 123 16.83 -7.41 -5.33
CA LEU A 123 17.40 -8.12 -6.48
C LEU A 123 18.67 -7.43 -6.99
N ARG A 124 18.68 -6.10 -7.06
CA ARG A 124 19.88 -5.33 -7.40
C ARG A 124 20.96 -5.49 -6.33
N ALA A 125 20.62 -5.46 -5.04
CA ALA A 125 21.55 -5.71 -3.95
C ALA A 125 22.18 -7.12 -4.04
N VAL A 126 21.37 -8.15 -4.30
CA VAL A 126 21.83 -9.53 -4.48
C VAL A 126 22.75 -9.65 -5.70
N ARG A 127 22.41 -9.00 -6.82
CA ARG A 127 23.25 -8.98 -8.03
C ARG A 127 24.60 -8.32 -7.77
N LEU A 128 24.62 -7.15 -7.14
CA LEU A 128 25.87 -6.46 -6.77
C LEU A 128 26.70 -7.31 -5.81
N ARG A 129 26.05 -8.00 -4.86
CA ARG A 129 26.73 -8.90 -3.94
C ARG A 129 27.37 -10.09 -4.66
N ALA A 130 26.69 -10.68 -5.64
CA ALA A 130 27.21 -11.75 -6.49
C ALA A 130 28.40 -11.27 -7.37
N GLN A 131 28.46 -9.98 -7.69
CA GLN A 131 29.60 -9.35 -8.37
C GLN A 131 30.78 -9.02 -7.42
N GLY A 132 30.71 -9.44 -6.15
CA GLY A 132 31.79 -9.24 -5.18
C GLY A 132 31.74 -7.92 -4.41
N TRP A 133 30.70 -7.09 -4.59
CA TRP A 133 30.59 -5.82 -3.89
C TRP A 133 30.37 -6.05 -2.38
N THR A 134 30.97 -5.19 -1.55
CA THR A 134 30.75 -5.19 -0.10
C THR A 134 29.42 -4.55 0.26
N VAL A 135 28.87 -4.89 1.43
CA VAL A 135 27.60 -4.30 1.94
C VAL A 135 27.67 -2.77 2.01
N ALA A 136 28.83 -2.21 2.36
CA ALA A 136 29.01 -0.77 2.42
C ALA A 136 28.92 -0.12 1.03
N GLN A 137 29.53 -0.73 0.01
CA GLN A 137 29.46 -0.21 -1.36
C GLN A 137 28.03 -0.33 -1.92
N ILE A 138 27.34 -1.43 -1.65
CA ILE A 138 25.95 -1.64 -2.05
C ILE A 138 25.04 -0.59 -1.40
N ALA A 139 25.24 -0.30 -0.10
CA ALA A 139 24.49 0.72 0.62
C ALA A 139 24.65 2.11 -0.03
N THR A 140 25.89 2.52 -0.32
CA THR A 140 26.18 3.77 -1.02
C THR A 140 25.57 3.82 -2.42
N GLU A 141 25.73 2.75 -3.21
CA GLU A 141 25.23 2.64 -4.58
C GLU A 141 23.69 2.70 -4.65
N LEU A 142 23.01 2.12 -3.68
CA LEU A 142 21.56 2.10 -3.60
C LEU A 142 20.97 3.30 -2.84
N GLY A 143 21.80 4.19 -2.30
CA GLY A 143 21.36 5.35 -1.52
C GLY A 143 20.65 4.99 -0.21
N VAL A 144 21.03 3.88 0.42
CA VAL A 144 20.43 3.37 1.67
C VAL A 144 21.47 3.09 2.73
N ASP A 145 21.05 2.82 3.96
CA ASP A 145 21.94 2.37 5.02
C ASP A 145 22.24 0.86 4.96
N LYS A 146 23.27 0.42 5.68
CA LYS A 146 23.70 -1.00 5.71
C LYS A 146 22.63 -1.94 6.27
N ARG A 147 21.81 -1.50 7.25
CA ARG A 147 20.74 -2.29 7.85
C ARG A 147 19.63 -2.57 6.83
N THR A 148 19.36 -1.62 5.94
CA THR A 148 18.43 -1.80 4.81
C THR A 148 18.95 -2.87 3.85
N VAL A 149 20.24 -2.89 3.52
CA VAL A 149 20.84 -3.95 2.67
C VAL A 149 20.73 -5.34 3.32
N TYR A 150 20.99 -5.46 4.63
CA TYR A 150 20.82 -6.74 5.34
C TYR A 150 19.36 -7.20 5.43
N ARG A 151 18.40 -6.28 5.49
CA ARG A 151 16.98 -6.62 5.39
C ARG A 151 16.65 -7.15 4.00
N ASP A 152 17.13 -6.48 2.97
CA ASP A 152 16.92 -6.86 1.57
C ASP A 152 17.45 -8.28 1.28
N PHE A 153 18.66 -8.62 1.76
CA PHE A 153 19.18 -9.99 1.62
C PHE A 153 18.33 -11.07 2.29
N ARG A 154 17.69 -10.76 3.43
CA ARG A 154 16.82 -11.71 4.14
C ARG A 154 15.48 -11.93 3.44
N GLN A 155 15.08 -11.02 2.56
CA GLN A 155 13.80 -11.11 1.84
C GLN A 155 13.91 -11.91 0.53
N VAL A 156 15.13 -12.17 0.06
CA VAL A 156 15.41 -12.88 -1.21
C VAL A 156 16.08 -14.25 -0.96
N ALA A 157 16.49 -14.54 0.28
CA ALA A 157 16.95 -15.85 0.71
C ALA A 157 15.78 -16.79 1.00
#